data_AF-A0A950FTR6-F1
#
_entry.id   AF-A0A950FTR6-F1
#
_cell.length_a   1.000
_cell.length_b   1.000
_cell.length_c   1.000
_cell.angle_alpha   90.00
_cell.angle_beta   90.00
_cell.angle_gamma   90.00
#
_symmetry.space_group_name_H-M   'P 1'
#
loop_
_entity.id
_entity.type
_entity.pdbx_description
1 polymer ?
#
loop_
_entity_poly.entity_id
_entity_poly.type
_entity_poly.pdbx_seq_one_letter_code
_entity_poly.pdbx_strand_id
1 'polypeptide(L)'
;MQVARPDTLGPMRTRPAVDASPEARAAIDSVLDRFGSGALRLAASSGVRLIHLRGREAFRDRSRALRRLAGGVDDWPVPPAGLFVVEERAVYLRSTSPMTVAHEFAHALDCALGGGVYLSSVDPRVRRAFKGARAFITPYAASGLDEYFAECLRAWVEANDPRSPWPRATRARLRALDAPMAAILESLFVYDLAA
;
A
#
# COMPACT_ATOMS: atom_id res chain seq x y z
N MET A 1 34.51 32.56 11.77
CA MET A 1 34.23 31.33 11.00
C MET A 1 33.35 30.45 11.89
N GLN A 2 32.04 30.47 11.69
CA GLN A 2 31.07 29.82 12.57
C GLN A 2 30.76 28.44 11.96
N VAL A 3 31.18 27.38 12.66
CA VAL A 3 30.94 26.00 12.23
C VAL A 3 29.46 25.68 12.47
N ALA A 4 28.73 25.43 11.38
CA ALA A 4 27.35 24.98 11.44
C ALA A 4 27.26 23.63 12.16
N ARG A 5 26.34 23.52 13.11
CA ARG A 5 26.03 22.26 13.82
C ARG A 5 25.33 21.30 12.83
N PRO A 6 25.63 20.00 12.86
CA PRO A 6 24.90 19.01 12.08
C PRO A 6 23.44 18.94 12.55
N ASP A 7 22.58 18.73 11.57
CA ASP A 7 21.13 18.80 11.66
C ASP A 7 20.54 18.00 12.82
N THR A 8 19.61 18.63 13.53
CA THR A 8 18.62 17.92 14.34
C THR A 8 17.72 17.12 13.42
N LEU A 9 18.08 15.85 13.16
CA LEU A 9 17.14 14.84 12.71
C LEU A 9 16.00 14.82 13.73
N GLY A 10 14.83 15.34 13.35
CA GLY A 10 13.62 15.21 14.15
C GLY A 10 13.36 13.73 14.49
N PRO A 11 12.54 13.44 15.52
CA PRO A 11 12.32 12.07 15.96
C PRO A 11 11.92 11.18 14.79
N MET A 12 12.71 10.12 14.53
CA MET A 12 12.42 9.13 13.50
C MET A 12 11.03 8.56 13.74
N ARG A 13 10.12 8.81 12.79
CA ARG A 13 8.77 8.27 12.87
C ARG A 13 8.82 6.77 12.68
N THR A 14 8.24 6.03 13.61
CA THR A 14 8.23 4.57 13.58
C THR A 14 7.05 3.98 12.80
N ARG A 15 6.06 4.82 12.46
CA ARG A 15 4.81 4.44 11.78
C ARG A 15 4.27 5.60 10.95
N PRO A 16 3.60 5.34 9.81
CA PRO A 16 2.92 6.39 9.05
C PRO A 16 1.87 7.10 9.90
N ALA A 17 1.65 8.38 9.61
CA ALA A 17 0.59 9.15 10.26
C ALA A 17 -0.78 8.67 9.77
N VAL A 18 -1.74 8.50 10.67
CA VAL A 18 -3.11 8.08 10.35
C VAL A 18 -4.08 9.17 10.81
N ASP A 19 -4.72 9.84 9.86
CA ASP A 19 -5.81 10.80 10.08
C ASP A 19 -7.16 10.08 9.95
N ALA A 20 -7.72 9.66 11.08
CA ALA A 20 -8.98 8.92 11.15
C ALA A 20 -9.71 9.16 12.49
N SER A 21 -10.96 8.72 12.61
CA SER A 21 -11.61 8.60 13.92
C SER A 21 -10.90 7.53 14.77
N PRO A 22 -11.05 7.53 16.12
CA PRO A 22 -10.38 6.53 16.97
C PRO A 22 -10.68 5.08 16.56
N GLU A 23 -11.93 4.77 16.23
CA GLU A 23 -12.35 3.43 15.80
C GLU A 23 -11.73 3.04 14.45
N ALA A 24 -11.81 3.93 13.45
CA ALA A 24 -11.21 3.68 12.14
C ALA A 24 -9.68 3.57 12.24
N ARG A 25 -9.05 4.38 13.10
CA ARG A 25 -7.61 4.29 13.37
C ARG A 25 -7.23 2.93 13.95
N ALA A 26 -7.98 2.42 14.93
CA ALA A 26 -7.74 1.10 15.50
C ALA A 26 -7.86 -0.02 14.43
N ALA A 27 -8.88 0.06 13.57
CA ALA A 27 -9.04 -0.89 12.47
C ALA A 27 -7.88 -0.83 11.46
N ILE A 28 -7.48 0.38 11.06
CA ILE A 28 -6.34 0.60 10.15
C ILE A 28 -5.04 0.09 10.78
N ASP A 29 -4.76 0.45 12.03
CA ASP A 29 -3.54 0.06 12.73
C ASP A 29 -3.43 -1.47 12.86
N SER A 30 -4.54 -2.16 13.17
CA SER A 30 -4.58 -3.63 13.23
C SER A 30 -4.19 -4.31 11.91
N VAL A 31 -4.51 -3.70 10.77
CA VAL A 31 -4.11 -4.21 9.45
C VAL A 31 -2.64 -3.90 9.18
N LEU A 32 -2.22 -2.67 9.48
CA LEU A 32 -0.85 -2.21 9.30
C LEU A 32 0.17 -3.05 10.11
N ASP A 33 -0.20 -3.50 11.31
CA ASP A 33 0.67 -4.35 12.14
C ASP A 33 1.08 -5.66 11.45
N ARG A 34 0.29 -6.15 10.49
CA ARG A 34 0.59 -7.38 9.73
C ARG A 34 1.80 -7.24 8.82
N PHE A 35 2.20 -6.02 8.47
CA PHE A 35 3.37 -5.75 7.64
C PHE A 35 4.69 -5.73 8.44
N GLY A 36 4.61 -5.66 9.78
CA GLY A 36 5.79 -5.59 10.64
C GLY A 36 6.40 -4.19 10.74
N SER A 37 7.24 -3.99 11.76
CA SER A 37 7.81 -2.68 12.11
C SER A 37 8.70 -2.10 11.01
N GLY A 38 9.49 -2.92 10.31
CA GLY A 38 10.38 -2.45 9.24
C GLY A 38 9.61 -1.78 8.09
N ALA A 39 8.52 -2.40 7.63
CA ALA A 39 7.64 -1.82 6.63
C ALA A 39 6.99 -0.51 7.09
N LEU A 40 6.52 -0.46 8.34
CA LEU A 40 5.92 0.75 8.90
C LEU A 40 6.92 1.89 9.03
N ARG A 41 8.16 1.59 9.44
CA ARG A 41 9.25 2.58 9.48
C ARG A 41 9.60 3.08 8.09
N LEU A 42 9.75 2.19 7.11
CA LEU A 42 10.05 2.58 5.74
C LEU A 42 8.97 3.52 5.18
N ALA A 43 7.70 3.14 5.32
CA ALA A 43 6.58 4.00 4.90
C ALA A 43 6.63 5.36 5.61
N ALA A 44 6.86 5.37 6.93
CA ALA A 44 6.95 6.60 7.71
C ALA A 44 8.12 7.50 7.28
N SER A 45 9.31 6.94 7.06
CA SER A 45 10.49 7.69 6.61
C SER A 45 10.33 8.24 5.20
N SER A 46 9.55 7.56 4.36
CA SER A 46 9.19 8.02 3.02
C SER A 46 8.09 9.08 3.04
N GLY A 47 7.52 9.40 4.21
CA GLY A 47 6.48 10.42 4.37
C GLY A 47 5.06 9.92 4.06
N VAL A 48 4.85 8.61 4.03
CA VAL A 48 3.53 8.03 3.81
C VAL A 48 2.57 8.40 4.93
N ARG A 49 1.34 8.74 4.55
CA ARG A 49 0.21 9.01 5.45
C ARG A 49 -1.05 8.29 5.00
N LEU A 50 -1.89 7.91 5.94
CA LEU A 50 -3.20 7.32 5.70
C LEU A 50 -4.30 8.28 6.17
N ILE A 51 -5.34 8.44 5.37
CA ILE A 51 -6.43 9.39 5.59
C ILE A 51 -7.75 8.65 5.38
N HIS A 52 -8.54 8.54 6.43
CA HIS A 52 -9.88 7.98 6.33
C HIS A 52 -10.89 9.09 5.98
N LEU A 53 -11.62 8.90 4.87
CA LEU A 53 -12.71 9.77 4.44
C LEU A 53 -13.93 9.54 5.33
N ARG A 54 -14.42 10.61 5.96
CA ARG A 54 -15.51 10.57 6.94
C ARG A 54 -16.84 10.88 6.28
N GLY A 55 -17.85 10.06 6.54
CA GLY A 55 -19.22 10.32 6.08
C GLY A 55 -19.30 10.44 4.55
N ARG A 56 -19.62 11.64 4.06
CA ARG A 56 -19.77 11.94 2.62
C ARG A 56 -18.56 12.66 2.01
N GLU A 57 -17.44 12.73 2.71
CA GLU A 57 -16.21 13.31 2.15
C GLU A 57 -15.85 12.61 0.82
N ALA A 58 -15.57 13.42 -0.20
CA ALA A 58 -15.07 12.99 -1.49
C ALA A 58 -13.54 12.97 -1.49
N PHE A 59 -12.92 12.21 -2.40
CA PHE A 59 -11.46 12.16 -2.50
C PHE A 59 -10.86 13.56 -2.78
N ARG A 60 -11.53 14.34 -3.65
CA ARG A 60 -11.12 15.71 -4.01
C ARG A 60 -11.18 16.74 -2.86
N ASP A 61 -11.94 16.44 -1.82
CA ASP A 61 -12.06 17.32 -0.66
C ASP A 61 -10.76 17.27 0.16
N ARG A 62 -10.14 16.07 0.22
CA ARG A 62 -8.96 15.79 1.03
C ARG A 62 -7.65 15.77 0.23
N SER A 63 -7.69 15.48 -1.06
CA SER A 63 -6.54 15.46 -1.96
C SER A 63 -6.49 16.69 -2.85
N ARG A 64 -5.38 17.44 -2.78
CA ARG A 64 -5.11 18.58 -3.67
C ARG A 64 -4.84 18.10 -5.09
N ALA A 65 -4.17 16.96 -5.25
CA ALA A 65 -3.87 16.35 -6.53
C ALA A 65 -5.15 15.94 -7.25
N LEU A 66 -6.04 15.18 -6.58
CA LEU A 66 -7.28 14.70 -7.20
C LEU A 66 -8.28 15.82 -7.48
N ARG A 67 -8.22 16.93 -6.74
CA ARG A 67 -9.03 18.12 -7.02
C ARG A 67 -8.77 18.72 -8.41
N ARG A 68 -7.58 18.49 -8.99
CA ARG A 68 -7.19 19.03 -10.30
C ARG A 68 -7.66 18.17 -11.48
N LEU A 69 -8.17 16.97 -11.23
CA LEU A 69 -8.64 16.07 -12.29
C LEU A 69 -9.95 16.60 -12.90
N ALA A 70 -10.05 16.55 -14.22
CA ALA A 70 -11.30 16.83 -14.93
C ALA A 70 -12.25 15.62 -14.74
N GLY A 71 -13.31 15.82 -13.96
CA GLY A 71 -14.13 14.72 -13.43
C GLY A 71 -13.49 14.13 -12.17
N GLY A 72 -14.27 13.99 -11.10
CA GLY A 72 -13.77 13.44 -9.85
C GLY A 72 -13.62 11.92 -9.91
N VAL A 73 -12.68 11.38 -9.14
CA VAL A 73 -12.59 9.92 -8.89
C VAL A 73 -13.91 9.36 -8.36
N ASP A 74 -14.64 10.18 -7.60
CA ASP A 74 -15.96 9.89 -7.07
C ASP A 74 -17.07 9.78 -8.14
N ASP A 75 -16.83 10.31 -9.33
CA ASP A 75 -17.79 10.31 -10.45
C ASP A 75 -17.61 9.08 -11.37
N TRP A 76 -16.65 8.19 -11.07
CA TRP A 76 -16.44 6.96 -11.83
C TRP A 76 -17.63 6.01 -11.66
N PRO A 77 -17.92 5.12 -12.65
CA PRO A 77 -19.03 4.17 -12.55
C PRO A 77 -19.01 3.32 -11.28
N VAL A 78 -17.79 2.99 -10.82
CA VAL A 78 -17.54 2.31 -9.54
C VAL A 78 -16.39 3.04 -8.85
N PRO A 79 -16.68 4.01 -7.97
CA PRO A 79 -15.65 4.72 -7.24
C PRO A 79 -14.87 3.76 -6.33
N PRO A 80 -13.54 3.92 -6.21
CA PRO A 80 -12.74 2.97 -5.48
C PRO A 80 -12.94 3.13 -3.96
N ALA A 81 -12.80 2.01 -3.23
CA ALA A 81 -12.93 1.98 -1.77
C ALA A 81 -11.71 2.57 -1.05
N GLY A 82 -10.59 2.70 -1.75
CA GLY A 82 -9.37 3.37 -1.32
C GLY A 82 -8.58 3.82 -2.55
N LEU A 83 -7.59 4.69 -2.34
CA LEU A 83 -6.70 5.13 -3.41
C LEU A 83 -5.38 5.64 -2.83
N PHE A 84 -4.26 5.13 -3.33
CA PHE A 84 -2.95 5.73 -3.09
C PHE A 84 -2.63 6.83 -4.11
N VAL A 85 -2.35 8.04 -3.61
CA VAL A 85 -1.96 9.20 -4.44
C VAL A 85 -0.46 9.42 -4.29
N VAL A 86 0.30 9.01 -5.31
CA VAL A 86 1.78 9.05 -5.34
C VAL A 86 2.33 10.45 -5.04
N GLU A 87 1.80 11.49 -5.70
CA GLU A 87 2.24 12.88 -5.54
C GLU A 87 2.18 13.37 -4.09
N GLU A 88 1.21 12.86 -3.33
CA GLU A 88 0.95 13.28 -1.94
C GLU A 88 1.46 12.27 -0.91
N ARG A 89 1.99 11.13 -1.38
CA ARG A 89 2.31 9.94 -0.57
C ARG A 89 1.20 9.62 0.43
N ALA A 90 -0.04 9.69 -0.05
CA ALA A 90 -1.22 9.61 0.79
C ALA A 90 -2.13 8.48 0.33
N VAL A 91 -2.45 7.59 1.27
CA VAL A 91 -3.49 6.57 1.11
C VAL A 91 -4.80 7.17 1.61
N TYR A 92 -5.77 7.33 0.71
CA TYR A 92 -7.12 7.75 1.05
C TYR A 92 -8.02 6.52 1.15
N LEU A 93 -8.80 6.41 2.21
CA LEU A 93 -9.63 5.24 2.50
C LEU A 93 -11.08 5.67 2.70
N ARG A 94 -11.98 5.16 1.86
CA ARG A 94 -13.43 5.20 2.09
C ARG A 94 -13.89 4.01 2.92
N SER A 95 -13.15 2.90 2.85
CA SER A 95 -13.38 1.68 3.61
C SER A 95 -12.17 1.34 4.48
N THR A 96 -12.41 0.97 5.73
CA THR A 96 -11.40 0.39 6.64
C THR A 96 -11.37 -1.14 6.60
N SER A 97 -11.99 -1.76 5.59
CA SER A 97 -11.88 -3.21 5.37
C SER A 97 -10.39 -3.62 5.31
N PRO A 98 -10.00 -4.75 5.94
CA PRO A 98 -8.62 -5.24 5.88
C PRO A 98 -8.07 -5.38 4.46
N MET A 99 -8.92 -5.75 3.49
CA MET A 99 -8.50 -5.87 2.10
C MET A 99 -8.10 -4.52 1.52
N THR A 100 -8.97 -3.50 1.67
CA THR A 100 -8.72 -2.16 1.15
C THR A 100 -7.49 -1.54 1.81
N VAL A 101 -7.40 -1.57 3.14
CA VAL A 101 -6.27 -0.96 3.86
C VAL A 101 -4.95 -1.59 3.44
N ALA A 102 -4.88 -2.93 3.39
CA ALA A 102 -3.66 -3.62 3.00
C ALA A 102 -3.30 -3.42 1.52
N HIS A 103 -4.29 -3.39 0.63
CA HIS A 103 -4.09 -3.15 -0.80
C HIS A 103 -3.49 -1.75 -1.04
N GLU A 104 -4.14 -0.69 -0.53
CA GLU A 104 -3.64 0.68 -0.74
C GLU A 104 -2.31 0.92 -0.03
N PHE A 105 -2.11 0.33 1.15
CA PHE A 105 -0.82 0.42 1.82
C PHE A 105 0.28 -0.33 1.07
N ALA A 106 -0.06 -1.39 0.34
CA ALA A 106 0.90 -2.09 -0.51
C ALA A 106 1.38 -1.21 -1.68
N HIS A 107 0.50 -0.41 -2.30
CA HIS A 107 0.90 0.62 -3.28
C HIS A 107 1.84 1.67 -2.66
N ALA A 108 1.56 2.09 -1.43
CA ALA A 108 2.42 3.03 -0.71
C ALA A 108 3.81 2.44 -0.41
N LEU A 109 3.88 1.15 -0.03
CA LEU A 109 5.14 0.45 0.17
C LEU A 109 5.90 0.21 -1.14
N ASP A 110 5.21 -0.13 -2.22
CA ASP A 110 5.78 -0.26 -3.55
C ASP A 110 6.49 1.04 -3.96
N CYS A 111 5.83 2.18 -3.76
CA CYS A 111 6.39 3.51 -3.99
C CYS A 111 7.57 3.84 -3.06
N ALA A 112 7.45 3.50 -1.79
CA ALA A 112 8.52 3.74 -0.81
C ALA A 112 9.78 2.92 -1.13
N LEU A 113 9.63 1.65 -1.50
CA LEU A 113 10.71 0.74 -1.88
C LEU A 113 11.41 1.19 -3.17
N GLY A 114 10.67 1.75 -4.12
CA GLY A 114 11.24 2.30 -5.35
C GLY A 114 11.76 3.74 -5.22
N GLY A 115 11.80 4.32 -4.01
CA GLY A 115 12.36 5.66 -3.79
C GLY A 115 11.48 6.80 -4.33
N GLY A 116 10.17 6.62 -4.36
CA GLY A 116 9.20 7.60 -4.87
C GLY A 116 8.64 7.28 -6.25
N VAL A 117 9.14 6.23 -6.90
CA VAL A 117 8.47 5.52 -7.99
C VAL A 117 8.11 4.12 -7.52
N TYR A 118 7.20 3.43 -8.20
CA TYR A 118 6.87 2.05 -7.85
C TYR A 118 8.05 1.11 -8.12
N LEU A 119 8.50 0.37 -7.09
CA LEU A 119 9.48 -0.71 -7.19
C LEU A 119 9.06 -1.69 -8.29
N SER A 120 7.78 -2.06 -8.35
CA SER A 120 7.21 -2.94 -9.36
C SER A 120 7.53 -2.49 -10.79
N SER A 121 7.55 -1.18 -11.04
CA SER A 121 7.86 -0.61 -12.36
C SER A 121 9.35 -0.66 -12.74
N VAL A 122 10.25 -0.69 -11.76
CA VAL A 122 11.70 -0.59 -11.98
C VAL A 122 12.45 -1.89 -11.70
N ASP A 123 11.96 -2.75 -10.79
CA ASP A 123 12.60 -4.02 -10.44
C ASP A 123 12.36 -5.06 -11.55
N PRO A 124 13.41 -5.49 -12.27
CA PRO A 124 13.26 -6.44 -13.36
C PRO A 124 12.79 -7.82 -12.89
N ARG A 125 12.94 -8.17 -11.60
CA ARG A 125 12.44 -9.43 -11.04
C ARG A 125 10.92 -9.40 -10.97
N VAL A 126 10.32 -8.32 -10.46
CA VAL A 126 8.85 -8.17 -10.37
C VAL A 126 8.24 -8.14 -11.77
N ARG A 127 8.83 -7.39 -12.70
CA ARG A 127 8.37 -7.32 -14.09
C ARG A 127 8.40 -8.68 -14.80
N ARG A 128 9.44 -9.48 -14.56
CA ARG A 128 9.54 -10.85 -15.09
C ARG A 128 8.51 -11.78 -14.47
N ALA A 129 8.27 -11.67 -13.16
CA ALA A 129 7.24 -12.45 -12.49
C ALA A 129 5.85 -12.15 -13.08
N PHE A 130 5.48 -10.86 -13.20
CA PHE A 130 4.22 -10.44 -13.81
C PHE A 130 4.07 -10.94 -15.25
N LYS A 131 5.09 -10.73 -16.11
CA LYS A 131 5.05 -11.18 -17.51
C LYS A 131 4.98 -12.71 -17.64
N GLY A 132 5.55 -13.44 -16.69
CA GLY A 132 5.58 -14.90 -16.66
C GLY A 132 4.39 -15.55 -15.95
N ALA A 133 3.53 -14.75 -15.30
CA ALA A 133 2.40 -15.24 -14.52
C ALA A 133 1.39 -15.98 -15.41
N ARG A 134 1.09 -17.23 -15.07
CA ARG A 134 0.07 -18.05 -15.74
C ARG A 134 -1.29 -18.01 -15.03
N ALA A 135 -1.27 -17.54 -13.78
CA ALA A 135 -2.43 -17.34 -12.94
C ALA A 135 -2.11 -16.19 -11.97
N PHE A 136 -3.15 -15.51 -11.52
CA PHE A 136 -3.03 -14.38 -10.60
C PHE A 136 -3.70 -14.70 -9.26
N ILE A 137 -3.17 -14.12 -8.19
CA ILE A 137 -3.70 -14.32 -6.83
C ILE A 137 -5.18 -13.91 -6.74
N THR A 138 -5.52 -12.82 -7.43
CA THR A 138 -6.88 -12.37 -7.74
C THR A 138 -6.93 -11.94 -9.21
N PRO A 139 -8.11 -11.96 -9.86
CA PRO A 139 -8.27 -11.39 -11.21
C PRO A 139 -7.90 -9.91 -11.30
N TYR A 140 -8.09 -9.14 -10.23
CA TYR A 140 -7.72 -7.72 -10.21
C TYR A 140 -6.21 -7.51 -10.37
N ALA A 141 -5.39 -8.41 -9.81
CA ALA A 141 -3.93 -8.37 -9.95
C ALA A 141 -3.44 -8.45 -11.41
N ALA A 142 -4.28 -8.84 -12.38
CA ALA A 142 -3.92 -8.87 -13.80
C ALA A 142 -4.05 -7.51 -14.50
N SER A 143 -4.65 -6.50 -13.85
CA SER A 143 -4.95 -5.19 -14.47
C SER A 143 -3.71 -4.31 -14.67
N GLY A 144 -2.69 -4.49 -13.84
CA GLY A 144 -1.51 -3.64 -13.81
C GLY A 144 -0.38 -4.26 -13.00
N LEU A 145 0.83 -3.72 -13.18
CA LEU A 145 2.04 -4.25 -12.55
C LEU A 145 2.15 -3.82 -11.07
N ASP A 146 1.69 -2.60 -10.79
CA ASP A 146 1.43 -2.07 -9.45
C ASP A 146 0.31 -2.86 -8.75
N GLU A 147 -0.79 -3.13 -9.46
CA GLU A 147 -1.90 -3.91 -8.91
C GLU A 147 -1.53 -5.36 -8.61
N TYR A 148 -0.70 -5.95 -9.46
CA TYR A 148 -0.09 -7.24 -9.23
C TYR A 148 0.75 -7.26 -7.95
N PHE A 149 1.62 -6.27 -7.77
CA PHE A 149 2.43 -6.15 -6.56
C PHE A 149 1.54 -5.97 -5.33
N ALA A 150 0.57 -5.05 -5.38
CA ALA A 150 -0.32 -4.74 -4.27
C ALA A 150 -1.12 -5.96 -3.81
N GLU A 151 -1.70 -6.71 -4.74
CA GLU A 151 -2.48 -7.91 -4.43
C GLU A 151 -1.61 -9.07 -3.93
N CYS A 152 -0.41 -9.25 -4.48
CA CYS A 152 0.53 -10.26 -4.00
C CYS A 152 1.04 -9.93 -2.59
N LEU A 153 1.36 -8.67 -2.32
CA LEU A 153 1.77 -8.23 -0.98
C LEU A 153 0.62 -8.34 0.03
N ARG A 154 -0.60 -7.97 -0.35
CA ARG A 154 -1.82 -8.21 0.47
C ARG A 154 -2.00 -9.68 0.80
N ALA A 155 -1.79 -10.57 -0.16
CA ALA A 155 -1.84 -12.02 0.04
C ALA A 155 -0.72 -12.51 0.97
N TRP A 156 0.48 -11.94 0.86
CA TRP A 156 1.62 -12.27 1.71
C TRP A 156 1.39 -11.96 3.18
N VAL A 157 0.70 -10.86 3.50
CA VAL A 157 0.28 -10.51 4.87
C VAL A 157 -1.10 -11.08 5.26
N GLU A 158 -1.69 -11.86 4.36
CA GLU A 158 -2.99 -12.54 4.51
C GLU A 158 -4.15 -11.63 4.94
N ALA A 159 -4.13 -10.38 4.49
CA ALA A 159 -5.19 -9.41 4.78
C ALA A 159 -6.41 -9.66 3.89
N ASN A 160 -7.42 -10.31 4.49
CA ASN A 160 -8.67 -10.70 3.86
C ASN A 160 -9.87 -10.16 4.65
N ASP A 161 -10.98 -9.88 3.97
CA ASP A 161 -12.26 -9.51 4.59
C ASP A 161 -13.17 -10.74 4.59
N PRO A 162 -13.64 -11.22 5.75
CA PRO A 162 -14.56 -12.36 5.83
C PRO A 162 -15.88 -12.15 5.06
N ARG A 163 -16.26 -10.91 4.78
CA ARG A 163 -17.47 -10.57 4.02
C ARG A 163 -17.23 -10.50 2.52
N SER A 164 -15.98 -10.59 2.08
CA SER A 164 -15.66 -10.58 0.65
C SER A 164 -16.13 -11.89 0.01
N PRO A 165 -16.85 -11.84 -1.13
CA PRO A 165 -17.22 -13.05 -1.86
C PRO A 165 -16.04 -13.65 -2.62
N TRP A 166 -14.92 -12.93 -2.71
CA TRP A 166 -13.72 -13.40 -3.40
C TRP A 166 -13.00 -14.47 -2.57
N PRO A 167 -12.38 -15.46 -3.24
CA PRO A 167 -11.50 -16.40 -2.54
C PRO A 167 -10.41 -15.67 -1.75
N ARG A 168 -10.08 -16.22 -0.58
CA ARG A 168 -9.02 -15.66 0.28
C ARG A 168 -7.68 -15.64 -0.46
N ALA A 169 -7.03 -14.48 -0.45
CA ALA A 169 -5.66 -14.31 -0.89
C ALA A 169 -4.74 -14.63 0.30
N THR A 170 -4.10 -15.79 0.25
CA THR A 170 -3.24 -16.29 1.33
C THR A 170 -1.81 -16.45 0.82
N ARG A 171 -0.85 -16.50 1.76
CA ARG A 171 0.56 -16.71 1.42
C ARG A 171 0.78 -18.08 0.77
N ALA A 172 0.07 -19.10 1.27
CA ALA A 172 0.10 -20.44 0.70
C ALA A 172 -0.41 -20.47 -0.75
N ARG A 173 -1.52 -19.80 -1.04
CA ARG A 173 -2.06 -19.69 -2.40
C ARG A 173 -1.11 -18.94 -3.32
N LEU A 174 -0.52 -17.83 -2.84
CA LEU A 174 0.47 -17.09 -3.61
C LEU A 174 1.68 -17.96 -3.98
N ARG A 175 2.23 -18.71 -3.01
CA ARG A 175 3.35 -19.64 -3.27
C ARG A 175 2.98 -20.72 -4.31
N ALA A 176 1.75 -21.20 -4.29
CA ALA A 176 1.28 -22.22 -5.23
C ALA A 176 1.07 -21.68 -6.65
N LEU A 177 0.56 -20.46 -6.79
CA LEU A 177 0.25 -19.84 -8.10
C LEU A 177 1.45 -19.13 -8.71
N ASP A 178 2.26 -18.48 -7.88
CA ASP A 178 3.29 -17.54 -8.28
C ASP A 178 4.49 -17.60 -7.32
N ALA A 179 5.19 -18.74 -7.37
CA ALA A 179 6.41 -18.95 -6.58
C ALA A 179 7.49 -17.86 -6.81
N PRO A 180 7.73 -17.35 -8.03
CA PRO A 180 8.68 -16.25 -8.24
C PRO A 180 8.32 -14.99 -7.44
N MET A 181 7.07 -14.53 -7.49
CA MET A 181 6.66 -13.35 -6.73
C MET A 181 6.69 -13.60 -5.22
N ALA A 182 6.30 -14.80 -4.78
CA ALA A 182 6.41 -15.19 -3.38
C ALA A 182 7.85 -15.10 -2.86
N ALA A 183 8.84 -15.54 -3.64
CA ALA A 183 10.25 -15.47 -3.29
C ALA A 183 10.77 -14.01 -3.24
N ILE A 184 10.29 -13.14 -4.14
CA ILE A 184 10.63 -11.72 -4.11
C ILE A 184 10.11 -11.08 -2.81
N LEU A 185 8.85 -11.32 -2.45
CA LEU A 185 8.27 -10.79 -1.22
C LEU A 185 8.98 -11.34 0.02
N GLU A 186 9.34 -12.62 0.04
CA GLU A 186 10.16 -13.19 1.11
C GLU A 186 11.48 -12.43 1.27
N SER A 187 12.20 -12.21 0.17
CA SER A 187 13.43 -11.42 0.17
C SER A 187 13.21 -10.01 0.72
N LEU A 188 12.15 -9.31 0.28
CA LEU A 188 11.86 -7.96 0.78
C LEU A 188 11.62 -7.97 2.29
N PHE A 189 10.87 -8.93 2.82
CA PHE A 189 10.61 -9.02 4.26
C PHE A 189 11.84 -9.41 5.08
N VAL A 190 12.77 -10.18 4.51
CA VAL A 190 13.99 -10.62 5.20
C VAL A 190 15.06 -9.53 5.20
N TYR A 191 15.20 -8.75 4.13
CA TYR A 191 16.34 -7.83 3.96
C TYR A 191 15.94 -6.35 4.00
N ASP A 192 14.87 -5.96 3.32
CA ASP A 192 14.52 -4.54 3.12
C ASP A 192 13.51 -4.02 4.15
N LEU A 193 12.63 -4.91 4.63
CA LEU A 193 11.56 -4.61 5.59
C LEU A 193 11.81 -5.27 6.96
N ALA A 194 13.05 -5.66 7.23
CA ALA A 194 13.46 -6.25 8.49
C ALA A 194 13.23 -5.29 9.68
N ALA A 195 12.90 -5.86 10.83
CA ALA A 195 12.57 -5.15 12.06
C ALA A 195 13.78 -4.54 12.77
#